data_AF-A0AAD7DUK2-F1
#
_entry.id   AF-A0AAD7DUK2-F1
#
_cell.length_a   1.000
_cell.length_b   1.000
_cell.length_c   1.000
_cell.angle_alpha   90.00
_cell.angle_beta   90.00
_cell.angle_gamma   90.00
#
_symmetry.space_group_name_H-M   'P 1'
#
loop_
_entity.id
_entity.type
_entity.pdbx_description
1 polymer ?
#
loop_
_entity_poly.entity_id
_entity_poly.type
_entity_poly.pdbx_seq_one_letter_code
_entity_poly.pdbx_strand_id
1 'polypeptide(L)'
;MTNSKAEKIAKGPSQQLITRITHLRDLLRNLPAALPKNPPHSLYGFHFDADRLEMGGYFAAAGHALEVSFETHLLRIQGRPIRFSERGERHEELDKFLRKAVKEMTPGERTTFAETWIEPLIAAAAASGAMIPARKRKDAPEAATDTDTRSPKRALTIDPCNSVVLTTSTLPALPSSATASSITAGAIPSLPSSSSASSQDRQLVGNPKQRGLDSFGWKKASPVEMQKYWSKVTDDGAERRQEMLETKQQKDDRRKERERDLARLRKQRQRERAKANKPDTSENATTALMRGAKALSTQSDIPDLASLSRPSTQGWKTHRTGTSGGVIQAPTKKVF
;
A
#
# COMPACT_ATOMS: atom_id res chain seq x y z
N MET A 1 -16.01 20.33 -37.73
CA MET A 1 -14.61 20.61 -37.37
C MET A 1 -14.54 20.93 -35.89
N THR A 2 -14.32 19.93 -35.05
CA THR A 2 -14.18 20.12 -33.59
C THR A 2 -12.73 20.47 -33.29
N ASN A 3 -12.51 21.71 -32.84
CA ASN A 3 -11.21 22.16 -32.36
C ASN A 3 -10.87 21.43 -31.06
N SER A 4 -10.21 20.28 -31.17
CA SER A 4 -9.57 19.59 -30.06
C SER A 4 -8.37 20.39 -29.59
N LYS A 5 -8.62 21.38 -28.73
CA LYS A 5 -7.59 22.16 -28.05
C LYS A 5 -6.83 21.19 -27.16
N ALA A 6 -5.66 20.75 -27.61
CA ALA A 6 -4.78 19.88 -26.85
C ALA A 6 -4.39 20.58 -25.54
N GLU A 7 -5.07 20.22 -24.45
CA GLU A 7 -4.72 20.66 -23.12
C GLU A 7 -3.28 20.25 -22.87
N LYS A 8 -2.42 21.24 -22.61
CA LYS A 8 -1.05 21.01 -22.20
C LYS A 8 -1.10 20.34 -20.83
N ILE A 9 -1.09 19.02 -20.81
CA ILE A 9 -0.98 18.23 -19.58
C ILE A 9 0.32 18.67 -18.90
N ALA A 10 0.19 19.38 -17.78
CA ALA A 10 1.33 19.82 -16.99
C ALA A 10 2.14 18.57 -16.59
N LYS A 11 3.38 18.47 -17.06
CA LYS A 11 4.22 17.28 -16.87
C LYS A 11 4.69 17.09 -15.42
N GLY A 12 4.55 18.12 -14.57
CA GLY A 12 4.98 18.10 -13.17
C GLY A 12 3.88 17.70 -12.17
N PRO A 13 4.25 17.31 -10.94
CA PRO A 13 3.28 17.08 -9.87
C PRO A 13 2.52 18.36 -9.53
N SER A 14 1.27 18.21 -9.08
CA SER A 14 0.45 19.36 -8.72
C SER A 14 1.08 20.13 -7.56
N GLN A 15 0.99 21.46 -7.58
CA GLN A 15 1.49 22.30 -6.49
C GLN A 15 0.87 21.91 -5.15
N GLN A 16 -0.42 21.54 -5.16
CA GLN A 16 -1.14 21.06 -3.97
C GLN A 16 -0.46 19.82 -3.36
N LEU A 17 -0.05 18.85 -4.18
CA LEU A 17 0.64 17.64 -3.70
C LEU A 17 2.01 17.96 -3.11
N ILE A 18 2.78 18.85 -3.75
CA ILE A 18 4.06 19.31 -3.21
C ILE A 18 3.88 20.00 -1.85
N THR A 19 2.85 20.84 -1.73
CA THR A 19 2.50 21.51 -0.45
C THR A 19 2.13 20.48 0.61
N ARG A 20 1.35 19.43 0.28
CA ARG A 20 1.01 18.34 1.21
C ARG A 20 2.23 17.56 1.68
N ILE A 21 3.16 17.21 0.79
CA ILE A 21 4.41 16.54 1.16
C ILE A 21 5.26 17.44 2.06
N THR A 22 5.31 18.74 1.76
CA THR A 22 6.04 19.72 2.59
C THR A 22 5.41 19.86 3.97
N HIS A 23 4.08 19.90 4.06
CA HIS A 23 3.35 19.91 5.32
C HIS A 23 3.63 18.65 6.15
N LEU A 24 3.64 17.47 5.51
CA LEU A 24 4.04 16.22 6.16
C LEU A 24 5.46 16.32 6.73
N ARG A 25 6.43 16.81 5.95
CA ARG A 25 7.80 17.02 6.42
C ARG A 25 7.85 17.91 7.66
N ASP A 26 7.12 19.02 7.66
CA ASP A 26 7.07 19.96 8.79
C ASP A 26 6.44 19.32 10.03
N LEU A 27 5.43 18.46 9.87
CA LEU A 27 4.88 17.66 10.97
C LEU A 27 5.92 16.69 11.52
N LEU A 28 6.62 15.94 10.65
CA LEU A 28 7.61 14.95 11.08
C LEU A 28 8.80 15.57 11.83
N ARG A 29 9.17 16.81 11.49
CA ARG A 29 10.19 17.59 12.21
C ARG A 29 9.77 17.96 13.63
N ASN A 30 8.47 18.12 13.86
CA ASN A 30 7.90 18.55 15.13
C ASN A 30 7.20 17.40 15.87
N LEU A 31 7.62 16.15 15.64
CA LEU A 31 7.17 15.01 16.43
C LEU A 31 7.57 15.15 17.92
N PRO A 32 6.76 14.61 18.85
CA PRO A 32 6.96 14.81 20.28
C PRO A 32 8.29 14.24 20.77
N ALA A 33 8.83 14.88 21.82
CA ALA A 33 10.13 14.50 22.37
C ALA A 33 10.17 13.12 23.05
N ALA A 34 9.00 12.55 23.33
CA ALA A 34 8.86 11.20 23.87
C ALA A 34 9.32 10.11 22.89
N LEU A 35 9.38 10.38 21.58
CA LEU A 35 9.87 9.43 20.60
C LEU A 35 11.41 9.41 20.57
N PRO A 36 12.03 8.21 20.44
CA PRO A 36 13.48 8.08 20.33
C PRO A 36 13.98 8.84 19.10
N LYS A 37 15.06 9.59 19.28
CA LYS A 37 15.73 10.31 18.19
C LYS A 37 16.79 9.41 17.56
N ASN A 38 16.61 9.04 16.29
CA ASN A 38 17.52 8.19 15.50
C ASN A 38 17.96 6.91 16.25
N PRO A 39 17.03 5.98 16.56
CA PRO A 39 17.43 4.75 17.23
C PRO A 39 18.37 3.92 16.32
N PRO A 40 19.32 3.18 16.91
CA PRO A 40 20.33 2.42 16.14
C PRO A 40 19.70 1.33 15.27
N HIS A 41 18.60 0.74 15.72
CA HIS A 41 17.85 -0.31 15.01
C HIS A 41 16.51 0.21 14.48
N SER A 42 16.56 1.30 13.72
CA SER A 42 15.36 1.83 13.09
C SER A 42 14.91 0.96 11.91
N LEU A 43 13.59 0.76 11.85
CA LEU A 43 12.90 0.00 10.80
C LEU A 43 12.67 0.81 9.52
N TYR A 44 12.90 2.13 9.56
CA TYR A 44 12.64 3.00 8.42
C TYR A 44 13.75 2.90 7.39
N GLY A 45 13.41 2.38 6.22
CA GLY A 45 14.32 2.23 5.08
C GLY A 45 13.64 2.65 3.79
N PHE A 46 13.91 3.87 3.33
CA PHE A 46 13.24 4.45 2.16
C PHE A 46 14.11 4.33 0.91
N HIS A 47 13.96 3.22 0.19
CA HIS A 47 14.61 3.01 -1.10
C HIS A 47 13.64 2.38 -2.11
N PHE A 48 13.87 2.65 -3.40
CA PHE A 48 13.14 1.97 -4.46
C PHE A 48 13.77 0.60 -4.69
N ASP A 49 12.98 -0.45 -4.51
CA ASP A 49 13.34 -1.78 -4.98
C ASP A 49 13.33 -1.79 -6.52
N ALA A 50 14.47 -2.15 -7.12
CA ALA A 50 14.65 -2.15 -8.57
C ALA A 50 13.69 -3.11 -9.26
N ASP A 51 13.43 -4.29 -8.67
CA ASP A 51 12.55 -5.30 -9.24
C ASP A 51 11.10 -4.80 -9.26
N ARG A 52 10.67 -4.14 -8.17
CA ARG A 52 9.34 -3.52 -8.07
C ARG A 52 9.18 -2.34 -9.02
N LEU A 53 10.24 -1.54 -9.16
CA LEU A 53 10.26 -0.40 -10.04
C LEU A 53 10.11 -0.81 -11.51
N GLU A 54 10.80 -1.88 -11.93
CA GLU A 54 10.69 -2.43 -13.28
C GLU A 54 9.29 -3.03 -13.55
N MET A 55 8.73 -3.77 -12.58
CA MET A 55 7.46 -4.46 -12.77
C MET A 55 6.22 -3.57 -12.67
N GLY A 56 6.23 -2.60 -11.76
CA GLY A 56 5.03 -1.82 -11.39
C GLY A 56 5.24 -0.31 -11.34
N GLY A 57 6.40 0.17 -11.79
CA GLY A 57 6.73 1.59 -11.80
C GLY A 57 6.91 2.19 -10.40
N TYR A 58 7.00 3.52 -10.36
CA TYR A 58 7.26 4.26 -9.11
C TYR A 58 6.13 4.12 -8.10
N PHE A 59 4.88 3.99 -8.53
CA PHE A 59 3.74 3.81 -7.62
C PHE A 59 3.86 2.51 -6.81
N ALA A 60 4.10 1.38 -7.49
CA ALA A 60 4.23 0.08 -6.83
C ALA A 60 5.49 0.01 -5.95
N ALA A 61 6.62 0.49 -6.46
CA ALA A 61 7.88 0.50 -5.70
C ALA A 61 7.78 1.38 -4.45
N ALA A 62 7.20 2.59 -4.58
CA ALA A 62 7.02 3.49 -3.45
C ALA A 62 6.06 2.94 -2.40
N GLY A 63 4.91 2.42 -2.84
CA GLY A 63 3.93 1.81 -1.94
C GLY A 63 4.51 0.64 -1.16
N HIS A 64 5.30 -0.23 -1.81
CA HIS A 64 5.97 -1.34 -1.15
C HIS A 64 6.99 -0.88 -0.10
N ALA A 65 7.84 0.11 -0.43
CA ALA A 65 8.83 0.63 0.52
C ALA A 65 8.17 1.24 1.77
N LEU A 66 7.04 1.95 1.59
CA LEU A 66 6.26 2.49 2.70
C LEU A 66 5.58 1.37 3.50
N GLU A 67 5.05 0.34 2.85
CA GLU A 67 4.43 -0.80 3.50
C GLU A 67 5.40 -1.61 4.37
N VAL A 68 6.66 -1.74 3.91
CA VAL A 68 7.73 -2.37 4.69
C VAL A 68 8.15 -1.45 5.85
N SER A 69 8.42 -0.16 5.57
CA SER A 69 8.92 0.78 6.59
C SER A 69 7.93 1.02 7.73
N PHE A 70 6.64 1.07 7.42
CA PHE A 70 5.57 1.28 8.42
C PHE A 70 4.85 -0.01 8.82
N GLU A 71 5.34 -1.17 8.35
CA GLU A 71 4.73 -2.48 8.59
C GLU A 71 3.21 -2.51 8.34
N THR A 72 2.74 -1.78 7.30
CA THR A 72 1.30 -1.57 7.11
C THR A 72 0.54 -2.86 6.79
N HIS A 73 1.24 -3.89 6.32
CA HIS A 73 0.68 -5.22 6.12
C HIS A 73 0.15 -5.82 7.44
N LEU A 74 0.81 -5.57 8.57
CA LEU A 74 0.34 -5.98 9.90
C LEU A 74 -0.80 -5.08 10.38
N LEU A 75 -0.67 -3.77 10.13
CA LEU A 75 -1.66 -2.79 10.58
C LEU A 75 -3.01 -2.94 9.88
N ARG A 76 -3.03 -3.27 8.58
CA ARG A 76 -4.27 -3.49 7.81
C ARG A 76 -5.05 -4.70 8.31
N ILE A 77 -4.36 -5.79 8.64
CA ILE A 77 -4.99 -6.98 9.22
C ILE A 77 -5.64 -6.63 10.57
N GLN A 78 -5.02 -5.73 11.33
CA GLN A 78 -5.48 -5.33 12.66
C GLN A 78 -6.39 -4.08 12.66
N GLY A 79 -6.63 -3.47 11.49
CA GLY A 79 -7.36 -2.20 11.37
C GLY A 79 -6.71 -1.02 12.12
N ARG A 80 -5.41 -1.06 12.37
CA ARG A 80 -4.69 -0.03 13.14
C ARG A 80 -4.20 1.10 12.22
N PRO A 81 -4.24 2.36 12.68
CA PRO A 81 -3.66 3.47 11.94
C PRO A 81 -2.12 3.37 11.91
N ILE A 82 -1.50 4.02 10.92
CA ILE A 82 -0.05 4.18 10.85
C ILE A 82 0.41 4.94 12.11
N ARG A 83 1.52 4.51 12.72
CA ARG A 83 2.11 5.15 13.90
C ARG A 83 3.58 5.40 13.67
N PHE A 84 4.05 6.58 14.05
CA PHE A 84 5.47 6.90 14.04
C PHE A 84 6.13 6.40 15.33
N SER A 85 7.17 5.59 15.19
CA SER A 85 7.91 4.97 16.32
C SER A 85 9.15 5.76 16.72
N GLU A 86 9.61 6.68 15.88
CA GLU A 86 10.86 7.41 16.04
C GLU A 86 10.82 8.78 15.37
N ARG A 87 11.79 9.63 15.70
CA ARG A 87 12.03 10.94 15.09
C ARG A 87 13.48 11.07 14.61
N GLY A 88 13.73 12.00 13.68
CA GLY A 88 15.08 12.40 13.28
C GLY A 88 15.30 12.37 11.77
N GLU A 89 16.52 12.03 11.36
CA GLU A 89 17.03 12.27 9.99
C GLU A 89 16.37 11.36 8.94
N ARG A 90 15.92 10.17 9.33
CA ARG A 90 15.22 9.24 8.42
C ARG A 90 13.92 9.82 7.86
N HIS A 91 13.29 10.76 8.56
CA HIS A 91 12.12 11.47 8.02
C HIS A 91 12.47 12.48 6.93
N GLU A 92 13.71 13.00 6.90
CA GLU A 92 14.19 13.81 5.78
C GLU A 92 14.45 12.94 4.55
N GLU A 93 14.89 11.69 4.75
CA GLU A 93 14.99 10.71 3.67
C GLU A 93 13.62 10.37 3.10
N LEU A 94 12.60 10.23 3.96
CA LEU A 94 11.20 10.06 3.53
C LEU A 94 10.71 11.23 2.66
N ASP A 95 10.93 12.49 3.05
CA ASP A 95 10.55 13.65 2.22
C ASP A 95 11.22 13.61 0.84
N LYS A 96 12.54 13.36 0.79
CA LYS A 96 13.29 13.24 -0.47
C LYS A 96 12.75 12.10 -1.33
N PHE A 97 12.48 10.95 -0.70
CA PHE A 97 11.95 9.76 -1.33
C PHE A 97 10.56 10.02 -1.95
N LEU A 98 9.63 10.60 -1.18
CA LEU A 98 8.27 10.91 -1.64
C LEU A 98 8.29 11.90 -2.81
N ARG A 99 9.12 12.96 -2.73
CA ARG A 99 9.27 13.93 -3.83
C ARG A 99 9.78 13.27 -5.10
N LYS A 100 10.80 12.40 -4.97
CA LYS A 100 11.35 11.65 -6.11
C LYS A 100 10.31 10.71 -6.71
N ALA A 101 9.57 9.97 -5.89
CA ALA A 101 8.53 9.05 -6.36
C ALA A 101 7.45 9.81 -7.14
N VAL A 102 6.88 10.86 -6.53
CA VAL A 102 5.77 11.64 -7.10
C VAL A 102 6.17 12.36 -8.39
N LYS A 103 7.42 12.80 -8.52
CA LYS A 103 7.94 13.41 -9.75
C LYS A 103 7.83 12.45 -10.94
N GLU A 104 8.16 11.19 -10.74
CA GLU A 104 8.25 10.17 -11.80
C GLU A 104 6.92 9.40 -12.02
N MET A 105 5.96 9.54 -11.12
CA MET A 105 4.61 8.97 -11.28
C MET A 105 3.78 9.69 -12.35
N THR A 106 2.84 8.97 -12.96
CA THR A 106 1.83 9.54 -13.86
C THR A 106 0.80 10.38 -13.09
N PRO A 107 0.07 11.32 -13.73
CA PRO A 107 -0.91 12.16 -13.03
C PRO A 107 -1.98 11.38 -12.26
N GLY A 108 -2.49 10.28 -12.81
CA GLY A 108 -3.50 9.44 -12.13
C GLY A 108 -2.94 8.63 -10.96
N GLU A 109 -1.67 8.22 -11.03
CA GLU A 109 -0.98 7.59 -9.90
C GLU A 109 -0.72 8.59 -8.78
N ARG A 110 -0.36 9.84 -9.10
CA ARG A 110 -0.09 10.88 -8.11
C ARG A 110 -1.29 11.17 -7.21
N THR A 111 -2.50 11.23 -7.77
CA THR A 111 -3.74 11.44 -6.98
C THR A 111 -4.02 10.24 -6.09
N THR A 112 -3.98 9.04 -6.65
CA THR A 112 -4.17 7.79 -5.91
C THR A 112 -3.14 7.64 -4.78
N PHE A 113 -1.89 8.01 -5.05
CA PHE A 113 -0.79 7.96 -4.08
C PHE A 113 -0.97 8.97 -2.96
N ALA A 114 -1.44 10.18 -3.29
CA ALA A 114 -1.76 11.20 -2.30
C ALA A 114 -2.82 10.68 -1.30
N GLU A 115 -3.91 10.12 -1.81
CA GLU A 115 -5.02 9.61 -0.99
C GLU A 115 -4.63 8.35 -0.21
N THR A 116 -3.86 7.45 -0.82
CA THR A 116 -3.53 6.14 -0.21
C THR A 116 -2.39 6.26 0.81
N TRP A 117 -1.45 7.18 0.62
CA TRP A 117 -0.24 7.26 1.43
C TRP A 117 -0.03 8.61 2.09
N ILE A 118 -0.08 9.72 1.34
CA ILE A 118 0.26 11.04 1.89
C ILE A 118 -0.75 11.50 2.95
N GLU A 119 -2.05 11.40 2.67
CA GLU A 119 -3.09 11.80 3.62
C GLU A 119 -3.10 10.93 4.89
N PRO A 120 -3.02 9.58 4.81
CA PRO A 120 -2.87 8.74 5.99
C PRO A 120 -1.60 9.03 6.80
N LEU A 121 -0.47 9.32 6.15
CA LEU A 121 0.76 9.70 6.86
C LEU A 121 0.63 11.04 7.58
N ILE A 122 -0.04 12.02 6.98
CA ILE A 122 -0.34 13.31 7.63
C ILE A 122 -1.23 13.09 8.85
N ALA A 123 -2.30 12.32 8.70
CA ALA A 123 -3.21 11.99 9.80
C ALA A 123 -2.48 11.24 10.94
N ALA A 124 -1.63 10.28 10.59
CA ALA A 124 -0.80 9.54 11.54
C ALA A 124 0.20 10.43 12.29
N ALA A 125 0.82 11.40 11.60
CA ALA A 125 1.76 12.32 12.22
C ALA A 125 1.04 13.23 13.22
N ALA A 126 -0.12 13.78 12.83
CA ALA A 126 -0.96 14.58 13.71
C ALA A 126 -1.45 13.77 14.92
N ALA A 127 -1.92 12.53 14.71
CA ALA A 127 -2.34 11.63 15.79
C ALA A 127 -1.19 11.23 16.73
N SER A 128 0.05 11.25 16.23
CA SER A 128 1.25 11.05 17.03
C SER A 128 1.66 12.30 17.84
N GLY A 129 0.86 13.37 17.81
CA GLY A 129 1.11 14.60 18.55
C GLY A 129 2.06 15.58 17.85
N ALA A 130 2.31 15.42 16.54
CA ALA A 130 3.06 16.41 15.79
C ALA A 130 2.28 17.73 15.73
N MET A 131 2.91 18.83 16.16
CA MET A 131 2.34 20.17 16.09
C MET A 131 3.27 21.09 15.34
N ILE A 132 2.78 21.71 14.26
CA ILE A 132 3.53 22.80 13.61
C ILE A 132 3.40 24.02 14.51
N PRO A 133 4.49 24.57 15.08
CA PRO A 133 4.40 25.75 15.91
C PRO A 133 3.76 26.87 15.10
N ALA A 134 2.68 27.44 15.64
CA ALA A 134 2.03 28.60 15.02
C ALA A 134 3.11 29.65 14.82
N ARG A 135 3.43 29.93 13.54
CA ARG A 135 4.47 30.87 13.18
C ARG A 135 4.08 32.19 13.82
N LYS A 136 4.75 32.58 14.92
CA LYS A 136 4.54 33.88 15.56
C LYS A 136 4.76 34.90 14.44
N ARG A 137 3.66 35.53 13.99
CA ARG A 137 3.76 36.70 13.12
C ARG A 137 4.60 37.69 13.90
N LYS A 138 5.78 37.98 13.36
CA LYS A 138 6.67 39.00 13.91
C LYS A 138 6.08 40.34 13.51
N ASP A 139 4.96 40.69 14.12
CA ASP A 139 4.35 42.02 14.00
C ASP A 139 5.02 42.92 15.06
N ALA A 140 5.89 43.83 14.58
CA ALA A 140 6.49 45.01 15.26
C ALA A 140 7.38 44.72 16.51
N PRO A 141 8.40 45.55 16.87
CA PRO A 141 8.42 47.03 16.94
C PRO A 141 9.69 47.64 16.27
N GLU A 142 10.00 48.93 16.20
CA GLU A 142 9.66 50.09 17.02
C GLU A 142 9.94 51.36 16.21
N ALA A 143 9.21 52.44 16.52
CA ALA A 143 9.35 53.74 15.90
C ALA A 143 10.74 54.36 16.14
N ALA A 144 11.38 54.82 15.08
CA ALA A 144 12.35 55.91 15.14
C ALA A 144 12.13 56.81 13.91
N THR A 145 11.43 57.92 14.17
CA THR A 145 11.54 59.27 13.58
C THR A 145 11.84 59.41 12.07
N ASP A 146 10.85 60.00 11.39
CA ASP A 146 10.94 61.07 10.38
C ASP A 146 12.21 61.18 9.51
N THR A 147 12.06 60.99 8.20
CA THR A 147 11.69 62.10 7.28
C THR A 147 11.25 61.54 5.92
N ASP A 148 10.01 61.84 5.57
CA ASP A 148 9.52 62.38 4.29
C ASP A 148 10.26 62.01 2.98
N THR A 149 9.63 61.23 2.07
CA THR A 149 9.12 61.74 0.77
C THR A 149 8.32 60.68 -0.03
N ARG A 150 7.11 61.10 -0.46
CA ARG A 150 6.50 60.89 -1.80
C ARG A 150 5.83 59.54 -2.20
N SER A 151 4.53 59.50 -1.89
CA SER A 151 3.38 59.24 -2.82
C SER A 151 3.10 57.83 -3.41
N PRO A 152 1.81 57.51 -3.67
CA PRO A 152 1.31 56.14 -3.69
C PRO A 152 1.02 55.60 -5.10
N LYS A 153 1.12 54.27 -5.28
CA LYS A 153 0.46 53.56 -6.39
C LYS A 153 -0.46 52.47 -5.85
N ARG A 154 -1.73 52.62 -6.22
CA ARG A 154 -2.88 51.73 -6.09
C ARG A 154 -2.51 50.24 -6.17
N ALA A 155 -2.96 49.46 -5.20
CA ALA A 155 -3.28 48.05 -5.38
C ALA A 155 -4.65 47.77 -4.77
N LEU A 156 -5.50 47.12 -5.57
CA LEU A 156 -6.90 46.84 -5.30
C LEU A 156 -7.09 45.95 -4.07
N THR A 157 -8.08 46.33 -3.29
CA THR A 157 -8.84 45.55 -2.33
C THR A 157 -9.58 44.40 -3.03
N ILE A 158 -9.41 43.16 -2.58
CA ILE A 158 -10.50 42.17 -2.45
C ILE A 158 -10.26 41.37 -1.15
N ASP A 159 -11.32 41.30 -0.36
CA ASP A 159 -11.40 40.91 1.04
C ASP A 159 -11.20 39.41 1.38
N PRO A 160 -10.97 39.11 2.67
CA PRO A 160 -10.77 37.78 3.24
C PRO A 160 -12.08 37.19 3.78
N CYS A 161 -12.22 35.86 3.85
CA CYS A 161 -13.11 35.22 4.83
C CYS A 161 -12.81 33.73 5.08
N ASN A 162 -12.97 33.35 6.36
CA ASN A 162 -13.07 32.03 6.97
C ASN A 162 -11.79 31.28 7.37
N SER A 163 -11.15 31.74 8.45
CA SER A 163 -10.55 30.82 9.43
C SER A 163 -11.58 30.50 10.53
N VAL A 164 -12.04 29.25 10.57
CA VAL A 164 -12.82 28.70 11.68
C VAL A 164 -11.86 28.46 12.84
N VAL A 165 -12.02 29.23 13.91
CA VAL A 165 -11.38 29.01 15.21
C VAL A 165 -12.17 27.91 15.91
N LEU A 166 -11.60 26.71 16.03
CA LEU A 166 -12.07 25.68 16.94
C LEU A 166 -11.43 25.94 18.31
N THR A 167 -12.24 26.41 19.24
CA THR A 167 -11.91 26.58 20.65
C THR A 167 -11.69 25.22 21.32
N THR A 168 -10.51 25.10 21.93
CA THR A 168 -10.07 24.04 22.82
C THR A 168 -10.98 23.94 24.06
N SER A 169 -11.60 22.77 24.26
CA SER A 169 -12.20 22.40 25.55
C SER A 169 -11.13 21.77 26.44
N THR A 170 -10.80 22.49 27.51
CA THR A 170 -9.91 22.09 28.60
C THR A 170 -10.62 21.07 29.49
N LEU A 171 -10.08 19.86 29.62
CA LEU A 171 -10.49 18.90 30.66
C LEU A 171 -9.46 18.90 31.81
N PRO A 172 -9.92 18.80 33.07
CA PRO A 172 -9.03 18.80 34.24
C PRO A 172 -8.47 17.41 34.53
N ALA A 173 -7.25 17.40 35.07
CA ALA A 173 -6.52 16.25 35.56
C ALA A 173 -7.10 15.71 36.88
N LEU A 174 -6.99 14.38 37.09
CA LEU A 174 -7.04 13.73 38.40
C LEU A 174 -6.12 12.46 38.38
N PRO A 175 -5.62 12.01 39.55
CA PRO A 175 -4.38 11.25 39.70
C PRO A 175 -4.55 9.71 39.82
N SER A 176 -3.41 9.02 39.71
CA SER A 176 -3.16 7.60 39.98
C SER A 176 -3.67 7.08 41.33
N SER A 177 -4.18 5.85 41.39
CA SER A 177 -3.51 4.69 42.03
C SER A 177 -4.35 3.40 41.91
N ALA A 178 -3.76 2.29 42.33
CA ALA A 178 -3.95 0.90 41.90
C ALA A 178 -5.09 0.09 42.56
N THR A 179 -5.04 -1.22 42.27
CA THR A 179 -5.57 -2.42 42.97
C THR A 179 -6.97 -2.99 42.62
N ALA A 180 -6.91 -4.09 41.84
CA ALA A 180 -7.43 -5.44 42.08
C ALA A 180 -8.93 -5.71 42.40
N SER A 181 -9.41 -6.75 41.69
CA SER A 181 -10.39 -7.78 42.08
C SER A 181 -11.91 -7.56 41.83
N SER A 182 -12.38 -8.33 40.82
CA SER A 182 -13.38 -9.41 40.94
C SER A 182 -14.87 -9.14 41.27
N ILE A 183 -15.71 -9.67 40.38
CA ILE A 183 -17.09 -10.22 40.50
C ILE A 183 -18.23 -9.29 40.98
N THR A 184 -19.26 -9.11 40.13
CA THR A 184 -20.64 -9.66 40.23
C THR A 184 -21.66 -8.80 39.50
N ALA A 185 -22.58 -9.48 38.80
CA ALA A 185 -23.82 -8.93 38.29
C ALA A 185 -24.75 -8.54 39.44
N GLY A 186 -25.43 -7.41 39.32
CA GLY A 186 -26.38 -6.92 40.32
C GLY A 186 -27.21 -5.77 39.76
N ALA A 187 -28.52 -5.86 39.96
CA ALA A 187 -29.54 -5.07 39.31
C ALA A 187 -29.95 -3.80 40.11
N ILE A 188 -30.57 -2.83 39.40
CA ILE A 188 -31.55 -1.81 39.89
C ILE A 188 -30.89 -0.66 40.73
N PRO A 189 -31.33 0.64 40.81
CA PRO A 189 -32.68 1.22 40.67
C PRO A 189 -32.84 2.55 39.89
N SER A 190 -34.11 2.83 39.58
CA SER A 190 -34.73 4.15 39.34
C SER A 190 -34.75 5.05 40.58
N LEU A 191 -34.64 6.38 40.40
CA LEU A 191 -35.14 7.51 41.23
C LEU A 191 -34.54 8.84 40.69
N PRO A 192 -34.97 10.04 41.11
CA PRO A 192 -36.32 10.58 41.24
C PRO A 192 -36.52 11.90 40.45
N SER A 193 -37.78 12.30 40.35
CA SER A 193 -38.23 13.61 39.91
C SER A 193 -37.87 14.74 40.88
N SER A 194 -37.91 15.96 40.33
CA SER A 194 -38.11 17.29 40.95
C SER A 194 -36.87 18.08 41.42
N SER A 195 -36.63 19.22 40.74
CA SER A 195 -36.69 20.53 41.39
C SER A 195 -36.68 21.65 40.36
N SER A 196 -37.71 22.46 40.46
CA SER A 196 -37.94 23.78 39.88
C SER A 196 -36.77 24.74 40.05
N ALA A 197 -36.36 25.39 38.95
CA ALA A 197 -35.58 26.62 38.98
C ALA A 197 -36.15 27.63 37.97
N SER A 198 -36.21 28.86 38.46
CA SER A 198 -36.95 30.01 38.01
C SER A 198 -36.57 30.57 36.63
N SER A 199 -37.61 31.03 35.94
CA SER A 199 -37.70 32.11 34.96
C SER A 199 -36.43 32.93 34.70
N GLN A 200 -35.87 32.79 33.50
CA GLN A 200 -35.31 33.92 32.77
C GLN A 200 -35.96 33.98 31.39
N ASP A 201 -36.70 35.06 31.19
CA ASP A 201 -37.39 35.42 29.97
C ASP A 201 -36.36 35.73 28.88
N ARG A 202 -36.13 34.77 27.98
CA ARG A 202 -35.50 35.02 26.69
C ARG A 202 -36.51 34.61 25.63
N GLN A 203 -37.09 35.62 24.99
CA GLN A 203 -37.88 35.47 23.77
C GLN A 203 -37.04 34.76 22.70
N LEU A 204 -37.22 33.44 22.61
CA LEU A 204 -36.70 32.62 21.53
C LEU A 204 -37.62 32.79 20.31
N VAL A 205 -37.09 33.50 19.33
CA VAL A 205 -37.63 33.61 17.99
C VAL A 205 -37.78 32.20 17.40
N GLY A 206 -39.04 31.82 17.18
CA GLY A 206 -39.54 30.72 16.33
C GLY A 206 -38.64 29.51 16.07
N ASN A 207 -38.97 28.37 16.69
CA ASN A 207 -38.49 27.06 16.27
C ASN A 207 -38.80 26.81 14.78
N PRO A 208 -37.79 26.62 13.91
CA PRO A 208 -38.04 26.24 12.53
C PRO A 208 -38.60 24.82 12.50
N LYS A 209 -39.90 24.69 12.19
CA LYS A 209 -40.54 23.40 11.95
C LYS A 209 -39.84 22.74 10.76
N GLN A 210 -39.08 21.69 11.02
CA GLN A 210 -38.44 20.86 10.00
C GLN A 210 -39.53 20.34 9.06
N ARG A 211 -39.57 20.86 7.82
CA ARG A 211 -40.51 20.38 6.80
C ARG A 211 -40.11 18.97 6.39
N GLY A 212 -41.04 18.02 6.46
CA GLY A 212 -40.83 16.64 6.01
C GLY A 212 -40.55 16.57 4.50
N LEU A 213 -39.90 15.50 4.05
CA LEU A 213 -39.51 15.28 2.65
C LEU A 213 -40.69 15.40 1.65
N ASP A 214 -41.92 15.15 2.12
CA ASP A 214 -43.14 15.27 1.31
C ASP A 214 -43.39 16.71 0.80
N SER A 215 -42.84 17.71 1.48
CA SER A 215 -42.95 19.12 1.09
C SER A 215 -42.13 19.50 -0.16
N PHE A 216 -41.24 18.61 -0.63
CA PHE A 216 -40.44 18.82 -1.84
C PHE A 216 -41.11 18.27 -3.11
N GLY A 217 -42.39 17.87 -3.04
CA GLY A 217 -43.13 17.41 -4.22
C GLY A 217 -42.68 16.03 -4.72
N TRP A 218 -42.06 15.22 -3.86
CA TRP A 218 -41.67 13.86 -4.18
C TRP A 218 -42.93 12.99 -4.29
N LYS A 219 -43.32 12.67 -5.53
CA LYS A 219 -44.39 11.71 -5.79
C LYS A 219 -43.88 10.32 -5.45
N LYS A 220 -44.60 9.59 -4.60
CA LYS A 220 -44.31 8.18 -4.32
C LYS A 220 -44.36 7.41 -5.65
N ALA A 221 -43.25 6.78 -6.01
CA ALA A 221 -43.16 5.98 -7.22
C ALA A 221 -44.24 4.90 -7.22
N SER A 222 -44.90 4.70 -8.36
CA SER A 222 -45.92 3.66 -8.50
C SER A 222 -45.29 2.28 -8.26
N PRO A 223 -46.00 1.33 -7.62
CA PRO A 223 -45.51 -0.05 -7.45
C PRO A 223 -45.03 -0.69 -8.76
N VAL A 224 -45.68 -0.35 -9.88
CA VAL A 224 -45.32 -0.84 -11.22
C VAL A 224 -44.00 -0.26 -11.72
N GLU A 225 -43.74 1.02 -11.43
CA GLU A 225 -42.47 1.68 -11.78
C GLU A 225 -41.32 1.16 -10.91
N MET A 226 -41.61 0.92 -9.62
CA MET A 226 -40.65 0.37 -8.68
C MET A 226 -40.23 -1.05 -9.09
N GLN A 227 -41.17 -1.90 -9.51
CA GLN A 227 -40.85 -3.24 -10.00
C GLN A 227 -39.98 -3.21 -11.27
N LYS A 228 -40.29 -2.35 -12.24
CA LYS A 228 -39.45 -2.16 -13.44
C LYS A 228 -38.05 -1.68 -13.10
N TYR A 229 -37.92 -0.80 -12.11
CA TYR A 229 -36.63 -0.31 -11.64
C TYR A 229 -35.80 -1.45 -11.03
N TRP A 230 -36.38 -2.25 -10.14
CA TRP A 230 -35.68 -3.39 -9.53
C TRP A 230 -35.24 -4.44 -10.55
N SER A 231 -36.10 -4.78 -11.53
CA SER A 231 -35.72 -5.69 -12.63
C SER A 231 -34.53 -5.16 -13.44
N LYS A 232 -34.53 -3.86 -13.78
CA LYS A 232 -33.40 -3.26 -14.50
C LYS A 232 -32.12 -3.24 -13.66
N VAL A 233 -32.21 -2.97 -12.36
CA VAL A 233 -31.06 -2.99 -11.45
C VAL A 233 -30.49 -4.40 -11.27
N THR A 234 -31.33 -5.44 -11.26
CA THR A 234 -30.87 -6.82 -11.19
C THR A 234 -30.18 -7.26 -12.48
N ASP A 235 -30.70 -6.87 -13.64
CA ASP A 235 -30.14 -7.23 -14.95
C ASP A 235 -28.81 -6.50 -15.19
N ASP A 236 -28.77 -5.17 -14.99
CA ASP A 236 -27.53 -4.37 -15.07
C ASP A 236 -26.48 -4.86 -14.05
N GLY A 237 -26.92 -5.36 -12.90
CA GLY A 237 -26.05 -5.92 -11.86
C GLY A 237 -25.49 -7.31 -12.22
N ALA A 238 -26.20 -8.09 -13.03
CA ALA A 238 -25.71 -9.38 -13.54
C ALA A 238 -24.66 -9.16 -14.64
N GLU A 239 -24.94 -8.27 -15.59
CA GLU A 239 -24.01 -7.94 -16.69
C GLU A 239 -22.69 -7.36 -16.17
N ARG A 240 -22.73 -6.42 -15.21
CA ARG A 240 -21.51 -5.86 -14.60
C ARG A 240 -20.67 -6.90 -13.87
N ARG A 241 -21.32 -7.91 -13.24
CA ARG A 241 -20.60 -9.00 -12.58
C ARG A 241 -19.91 -9.90 -13.60
N GLN A 242 -20.55 -10.14 -14.74
CA GLN A 242 -20.00 -10.94 -15.81
C GLN A 242 -18.82 -10.24 -16.50
N GLU A 243 -18.97 -8.95 -16.83
CA GLU A 243 -17.88 -8.12 -17.38
C GLU A 243 -16.69 -8.02 -16.42
N MET A 244 -16.94 -7.91 -15.11
CA MET A 244 -15.87 -7.91 -14.11
C MET A 244 -15.11 -9.25 -14.07
N LEU A 245 -15.80 -10.38 -14.22
CA LEU A 245 -15.16 -11.70 -14.26
C LEU A 245 -14.34 -11.88 -15.54
N GLU A 246 -14.86 -11.46 -16.69
CA GLU A 246 -14.15 -11.55 -17.98
C GLU A 246 -12.91 -10.65 -17.99
N THR A 247 -13.03 -9.41 -17.53
CA THR A 247 -11.88 -8.49 -17.43
C THR A 247 -10.83 -8.98 -16.44
N LYS A 248 -11.24 -9.62 -15.35
CA LYS A 248 -10.32 -10.25 -14.39
C LYS A 248 -9.60 -11.45 -15.02
N GLN A 249 -10.32 -12.32 -15.72
CA GLN A 249 -9.71 -13.46 -16.44
C GLN A 249 -8.71 -12.99 -17.50
N GLN A 250 -9.08 -12.00 -18.32
CA GLN A 250 -8.16 -11.42 -19.31
C GLN A 250 -6.89 -10.84 -18.67
N LYS A 251 -7.01 -10.16 -17.52
CA LYS A 251 -5.85 -9.63 -16.79
C LYS A 251 -4.96 -10.75 -16.26
N ASP A 252 -5.55 -11.80 -15.70
CA ASP A 252 -4.81 -12.94 -15.17
C ASP A 252 -4.10 -13.72 -16.28
N ASP A 253 -4.74 -13.91 -17.43
CA ASP A 253 -4.13 -14.59 -18.57
C ASP A 253 -3.01 -13.75 -19.21
N ARG A 254 -3.20 -12.43 -19.34
CA ARG A 254 -2.14 -11.51 -19.78
C ARG A 254 -0.95 -11.49 -18.81
N ARG A 255 -1.20 -11.65 -17.50
CA ARG A 255 -0.14 -11.76 -16.49
C ARG A 255 0.63 -13.08 -16.64
N LYS A 256 -0.06 -14.20 -16.80
CA LYS A 256 0.56 -15.52 -17.03
C LYS A 256 1.38 -15.55 -18.33
N GLU A 257 0.90 -14.90 -19.38
CA GLU A 257 1.63 -14.80 -20.66
C GLU A 257 2.95 -14.03 -20.49
N ARG A 258 2.91 -12.85 -19.87
CA ARG A 258 4.11 -12.07 -19.55
C ARG A 258 5.12 -12.85 -18.72
N GLU A 259 4.64 -13.63 -17.75
CA GLU A 259 5.50 -14.47 -16.91
C GLU A 259 6.19 -15.58 -17.73
N ARG A 260 5.45 -16.24 -18.64
CA ARG A 260 6.04 -17.24 -19.56
C ARG A 260 7.10 -16.62 -20.47
N ASP A 261 6.88 -15.41 -20.97
CA ASP A 261 7.85 -14.73 -21.83
C ASP A 261 9.10 -14.30 -21.06
N LEU A 262 8.95 -13.80 -19.83
CA LEU A 262 10.10 -13.53 -18.95
C LEU A 262 10.89 -14.81 -18.65
N ALA A 263 10.22 -15.93 -18.40
CA ALA A 263 10.88 -17.22 -18.18
C ALA A 263 11.65 -17.70 -19.42
N ARG A 264 11.08 -17.53 -20.63
CA ARG A 264 11.77 -17.81 -21.91
C ARG A 264 13.02 -16.95 -22.06
N LEU A 265 12.91 -15.65 -21.75
CA LEU A 265 14.00 -14.68 -21.87
C LEU A 265 15.14 -14.95 -20.88
N ARG A 266 14.80 -15.33 -19.63
CA ARG A 266 15.78 -15.80 -18.63
C ARG A 266 16.55 -17.03 -19.13
N LYS A 267 15.84 -18.01 -19.70
CA LYS A 267 16.47 -19.22 -20.25
C LYS A 267 17.37 -18.91 -21.44
N GLN A 268 16.97 -17.99 -22.31
CA GLN A 268 17.80 -17.53 -23.43
C GLN A 268 19.07 -16.84 -22.92
N ARG A 269 18.94 -15.87 -22.01
CA ARG A 269 20.09 -15.17 -21.40
C ARG A 269 21.04 -16.14 -20.70
N GLN A 270 20.52 -17.16 -20.02
CA GLN A 270 21.36 -18.20 -19.39
C GLN A 270 22.15 -19.01 -20.43
N ARG A 271 21.52 -19.37 -21.56
CA ARG A 271 22.20 -20.07 -22.67
C ARG A 271 23.26 -19.19 -23.33
N GLU A 272 22.99 -17.92 -23.53
CA GLU A 272 23.95 -16.96 -24.09
C GLU A 272 25.15 -16.77 -23.14
N ARG A 273 24.92 -16.63 -21.83
CA ARG A 273 25.99 -16.59 -20.83
C ARG A 273 26.80 -17.89 -20.81
N ALA A 274 26.14 -19.04 -20.88
CA ALA A 274 26.83 -20.32 -20.94
C ALA A 274 27.66 -20.48 -22.23
N LYS A 275 27.21 -19.93 -23.36
CA LYS A 275 27.99 -19.88 -24.61
C LYS A 275 29.18 -18.92 -24.50
N ALA A 276 28.99 -17.74 -23.92
CA ALA A 276 30.04 -16.74 -23.75
C ALA A 276 31.14 -17.19 -22.77
N ASN A 277 30.77 -17.97 -21.75
CA ASN A 277 31.70 -18.51 -20.76
C ASN A 277 32.27 -19.88 -21.13
N LYS A 278 32.02 -20.40 -22.34
CA LYS A 278 32.76 -21.58 -22.81
C LYS A 278 34.19 -21.12 -23.10
N PRO A 279 35.20 -21.58 -22.33
CA PRO A 279 36.59 -21.28 -22.68
C PRO A 279 36.86 -21.85 -24.07
N ASP A 280 37.54 -21.08 -24.93
CA ASP A 280 37.98 -21.49 -26.28
C ASP A 280 38.98 -22.67 -26.28
N THR A 281 39.20 -23.28 -25.12
CA THR A 281 40.11 -24.41 -24.90
C THR A 281 39.31 -25.58 -24.35
N SER A 282 38.54 -26.24 -25.21
CA SER A 282 38.14 -27.61 -24.92
C SER A 282 38.31 -28.44 -26.18
N GLU A 283 39.33 -29.30 -26.19
CA GLU A 283 39.24 -30.58 -26.88
C GLU A 283 37.81 -31.09 -26.69
N ASN A 284 37.10 -31.32 -27.79
CA ASN A 284 35.68 -31.69 -27.80
C ASN A 284 35.40 -32.68 -26.66
N ALA A 285 34.35 -32.45 -25.87
CA ALA A 285 33.99 -33.35 -24.76
C ALA A 285 33.86 -34.82 -25.24
N THR A 286 33.48 -35.02 -26.51
CA THR A 286 33.51 -36.31 -27.21
C THR A 286 34.92 -36.88 -27.41
N THR A 287 35.93 -36.07 -27.75
CA THR A 287 37.33 -36.52 -27.81
C THR A 287 37.91 -36.81 -26.42
N ALA A 288 37.59 -36.00 -25.39
CA ALA A 288 38.03 -36.27 -24.02
C ALA A 288 37.38 -37.56 -23.46
N LEU A 289 36.10 -37.80 -23.75
CA LEU A 289 35.37 -38.99 -23.32
C LEU A 289 35.81 -40.26 -24.09
N MET A 290 36.13 -40.15 -25.38
CA MET A 290 36.75 -41.24 -26.16
C MET A 290 38.18 -41.55 -25.69
N ARG A 291 38.96 -40.55 -25.25
CA ARG A 291 40.30 -40.72 -24.69
C ARG A 291 40.24 -41.42 -23.33
N GLY A 292 39.28 -41.04 -22.48
CA GLY A 292 39.00 -41.73 -21.22
C GLY A 292 38.53 -43.17 -21.41
N ALA A 293 37.64 -43.43 -22.37
CA ALA A 293 37.18 -44.79 -22.68
C ALA A 293 38.30 -45.68 -23.24
N LYS A 294 39.23 -45.13 -24.04
CA LYS A 294 40.43 -45.87 -24.49
C LYS A 294 41.41 -46.16 -23.35
N ALA A 295 41.57 -45.27 -22.38
CA ALA A 295 42.43 -45.50 -21.22
C ALA A 295 41.86 -46.57 -20.26
N LEU A 296 40.53 -46.63 -20.10
CA LEU A 296 39.83 -47.65 -19.32
C LEU A 296 39.79 -49.03 -20.00
N SER A 297 39.87 -49.09 -21.33
CA SER A 297 39.94 -50.35 -22.08
C SER A 297 41.27 -51.09 -21.93
N THR A 298 42.32 -50.43 -21.44
CA THR A 298 43.67 -51.01 -21.30
C THR A 298 44.02 -51.38 -19.86
N GLN A 299 43.16 -51.04 -18.88
CA GLN A 299 43.29 -51.46 -17.49
C GLN A 299 42.31 -52.60 -17.20
N SER A 300 42.83 -53.82 -17.35
CA SER A 300 42.61 -54.99 -16.46
C SER A 300 41.26 -55.15 -15.77
N ASP A 301 40.55 -56.23 -16.12
CA ASP A 301 39.77 -57.10 -15.22
C ASP A 301 39.32 -56.46 -13.90
N ILE A 302 38.34 -55.55 -13.98
CA ILE A 302 37.58 -55.15 -12.81
C ILE A 302 36.37 -56.10 -12.77
N PRO A 303 36.23 -56.97 -11.74
CA PRO A 303 35.04 -57.80 -11.60
C PRO A 303 33.81 -56.88 -11.54
N ASP A 304 32.79 -57.24 -12.33
CA ASP A 304 31.56 -56.47 -12.53
C ASP A 304 30.95 -56.01 -11.19
N LEU A 305 31.17 -54.73 -10.85
CA LEU A 305 30.61 -54.10 -9.66
C LEU A 305 29.07 -54.14 -9.62
N ALA A 306 28.40 -54.39 -10.75
CA ALA A 306 26.95 -54.60 -10.79
C ALA A 306 26.54 -55.95 -10.17
N SER A 307 27.45 -56.91 -10.02
CA SER A 307 27.20 -58.19 -9.36
C SER A 307 27.33 -58.13 -7.83
N LEU A 308 28.11 -57.17 -7.29
CA LEU A 308 28.28 -56.95 -5.84
C LEU A 308 27.20 -56.07 -5.20
N SER A 309 26.47 -55.27 -5.99
CA SER A 309 25.39 -54.39 -5.50
C SER A 309 23.99 -55.00 -5.60
N ARG A 310 23.86 -56.24 -6.11
CA ARG A 310 22.56 -56.93 -6.14
C ARG A 310 22.38 -57.71 -4.84
N PRO A 311 21.43 -57.35 -3.96
CA PRO A 311 21.12 -58.18 -2.81
C PRO A 311 20.65 -59.54 -3.34
N SER A 312 21.43 -60.59 -3.05
CA SER A 312 21.21 -61.98 -3.47
C SER A 312 20.06 -62.65 -2.73
N THR A 313 19.06 -61.90 -2.26
CA THR A 313 17.94 -62.45 -1.50
C THR A 313 16.61 -61.88 -1.98
N GLN A 314 15.84 -62.80 -2.50
CA GLN A 314 14.55 -62.77 -3.19
C GLN A 314 13.37 -62.23 -2.36
N GLY A 315 13.62 -61.45 -1.29
CA GLY A 315 12.61 -61.11 -0.26
C GLY A 315 12.16 -59.65 -0.18
N TRP A 316 12.93 -58.69 -0.71
CA TRP A 316 12.59 -57.27 -0.48
C TRP A 316 11.42 -56.78 -1.36
N LYS A 317 11.17 -57.44 -2.50
CA LYS A 317 10.04 -57.11 -3.39
C LYS A 317 8.70 -57.64 -2.87
N THR A 318 8.68 -58.79 -2.21
CA THR A 318 7.45 -59.37 -1.64
C THR A 318 6.91 -58.58 -0.44
N HIS A 319 7.73 -57.79 0.24
CA HIS A 319 7.29 -56.97 1.38
C HIS A 319 6.72 -55.59 0.97
N ARG A 320 6.86 -55.17 -0.30
CA ARG A 320 6.42 -53.83 -0.76
C ARG A 320 5.19 -53.82 -1.65
N THR A 321 4.85 -54.93 -2.29
CA THR A 321 3.58 -55.05 -3.01
C THR A 321 2.57 -55.72 -2.11
N GLY A 322 1.90 -54.91 -1.27
CA GLY A 322 0.62 -55.30 -0.71
C GLY A 322 -0.31 -55.73 -1.85
N THR A 323 -0.95 -56.88 -1.65
CA THR A 323 -2.19 -57.48 -2.17
C THR A 323 -3.06 -56.83 -3.26
N SER A 324 -2.54 -55.98 -4.14
CA SER A 324 -3.27 -55.43 -5.27
C SER A 324 -2.38 -55.44 -6.51
N GLY A 325 -2.68 -56.40 -7.40
CA GLY A 325 -1.94 -56.73 -8.62
C GLY A 325 -1.64 -55.52 -9.51
N GLY A 326 -0.40 -55.05 -9.44
CA GLY A 326 0.16 -54.13 -10.42
C GLY A 326 0.39 -54.82 -11.76
N VAL A 327 -0.03 -54.15 -12.83
CA VAL A 327 -0.01 -54.61 -14.23
C VAL A 327 1.40 -54.99 -14.68
N ILE A 328 1.59 -56.26 -15.04
CA ILE A 328 2.79 -56.76 -15.72
C ILE A 328 2.66 -56.37 -17.20
N GLN A 329 3.37 -55.34 -17.64
CA GLN A 329 3.51 -55.08 -19.07
C GLN A 329 4.54 -56.05 -19.67
N ALA A 330 4.07 -56.91 -20.57
CA ALA A 330 4.90 -57.88 -21.27
C ALA A 330 5.85 -57.17 -22.25
N PRO A 331 7.13 -57.61 -22.35
CA PRO A 331 8.08 -57.05 -23.30
C PRO A 331 7.71 -57.45 -24.74
N THR A 332 7.65 -56.45 -25.62
CA THR A 332 7.43 -56.62 -27.05
C THR A 332 8.62 -57.33 -27.71
N LYS A 333 8.36 -58.50 -28.31
CA LYS A 333 9.34 -59.20 -29.16
C LYS A 333 9.60 -58.37 -30.41
N LYS A 334 10.85 -57.97 -30.62
CA LYS A 334 11.33 -57.57 -31.94
C LYS A 334 11.50 -58.83 -32.78
N VAL A 335 10.72 -58.93 -33.85
CA VAL A 335 10.91 -59.90 -34.92
C VAL A 335 12.02 -59.34 -35.83
N PHE A 336 13.05 -60.16 -36.07
CA PHE A 336 14.05 -59.93 -37.11
C PHE A 336 13.47 -60.37 -38.45
#